data_AF-A0A7J3QTM4-F1
#
_entry.id   AF-A0A7J3QTM4-F1
#
_cell.length_a   1.000
_cell.length_b   1.000
_cell.length_c   1.000
_cell.angle_alpha   90.00
_cell.angle_beta   90.00
_cell.angle_gamma   90.00
#
_symmetry.space_group_name_H-M   'P 1'
#
loop_
_entity.id
_entity.type
_entity.pdbx_description
1 polymer ?
#
loop_
_entity_poly.entity_id
_entity_poly.type
_entity_poly.pdbx_seq_one_letter_code
_entity_poly.pdbx_strand_id
1 'polypeptide(L)'
;MNSFNLNVAKSLLGKNVNLHLKDGSVIVNVQLAEIQKDEMRGEIFVSCISHGKGNRLKIPLRSIAWAKPIDLYIIETRTKN
;
A
#
# COMPACT_ATOMS: atom_id res chain seq x y z
N MET A 1 -10.18 3.83 16.00
CA MET A 1 -9.29 4.02 14.84
C MET A 1 -10.10 3.69 13.59
N ASN A 2 -10.23 4.61 12.63
CA ASN A 2 -11.04 4.37 11.43
C ASN A 2 -10.45 3.18 10.66
N SER A 3 -11.29 2.19 10.33
CA SER A 3 -10.89 1.03 9.53
C SER A 3 -10.34 1.47 8.18
N PHE A 4 -9.29 0.81 7.67
CA PHE A 4 -8.82 1.04 6.31
C PHE A 4 -9.98 0.79 5.32
N ASN A 5 -10.33 1.82 4.54
CA ASN A 5 -11.44 1.79 3.61
C ASN A 5 -11.04 2.40 2.26
N LEU A 6 -11.96 2.42 1.31
CA LEU A 6 -11.70 2.90 -0.04
C LEU A 6 -11.23 4.36 -0.09
N ASN A 7 -11.77 5.23 0.78
CA ASN A 7 -11.37 6.64 0.82
C ASN A 7 -9.95 6.80 1.36
N VAL A 8 -9.58 6.01 2.37
CA VAL A 8 -8.20 5.95 2.87
C VAL A 8 -7.26 5.43 1.79
N ALA A 9 -7.63 4.38 1.06
CA ALA A 9 -6.82 3.87 -0.04
C ALA A 9 -6.62 4.94 -1.13
N LYS A 10 -7.68 5.66 -1.51
CA LYS A 10 -7.61 6.75 -2.50
C LYS A 10 -6.68 7.88 -2.07
N SER A 11 -6.70 8.28 -0.80
CA SER A 11 -5.83 9.36 -0.29
C SER A 11 -4.34 8.98 -0.21
N LEU A 12 -4.04 7.69 -0.37
CA LEU A 12 -2.69 7.12 -0.34
C LEU A 12 -2.13 6.74 -1.71
N LEU A 13 -2.91 6.91 -2.79
CA LEU A 13 -2.42 6.68 -4.15
C LEU A 13 -1.15 7.49 -4.44
N GLY A 14 -0.15 6.83 -5.02
CA GLY A 14 1.18 7.37 -5.31
C GLY A 14 2.13 7.44 -4.10
N LYS A 15 1.67 7.21 -2.87
CA LYS A 15 2.49 7.31 -1.66
C LYS A 15 3.15 5.98 -1.30
N ASN A 16 4.35 6.07 -0.73
CA ASN A 16 5.02 4.94 -0.09
C ASN A 16 4.40 4.72 1.29
N VAL A 17 4.05 3.47 1.59
CA VAL A 17 3.37 3.07 2.82
C VAL A 17 3.93 1.74 3.34
N ASN A 18 3.78 1.53 4.64
CA ASN A 18 3.75 0.20 5.22
C ASN A 18 2.29 -0.23 5.39
N LEU A 19 1.91 -1.37 4.83
CA LEU A 19 0.58 -1.93 4.97
C LEU A 19 0.57 -2.95 6.10
N HIS A 20 -0.27 -2.71 7.09
CA HIS A 20 -0.52 -3.65 8.18
C HIS A 20 -1.77 -4.46 7.84
N LEU A 21 -1.63 -5.78 7.76
CA LEU A 21 -2.70 -6.71 7.43
C LEU A 21 -3.41 -7.20 8.70
N LYS A 22 -4.65 -7.66 8.54
CA LYS A 22 -5.48 -8.16 9.65
C LYS A 22 -4.98 -9.47 10.24
N ASP A 23 -4.15 -10.23 9.52
CA ASP A 23 -3.50 -11.45 10.00
C ASP A 23 -2.25 -11.16 10.86
N GLY A 24 -1.87 -9.89 11.03
CA GLY A 24 -0.67 -9.45 11.76
C GLY A 24 0.57 -9.29 10.88
N SER A 25 0.52 -9.71 9.61
CA SER A 25 1.62 -9.51 8.66
C SER A 25 1.78 -8.03 8.28
N VAL A 26 3.00 -7.63 7.92
CA VAL A 26 3.31 -6.27 7.46
C VAL A 26 4.04 -6.29 6.13
N ILE A 27 3.51 -5.56 5.15
CA ILE A 27 4.15 -5.35 3.85
C ILE A 27 4.80 -3.96 3.88
N VAL A 28 6.13 -3.94 3.85
CA VAL A 28 6.91 -2.71 4.08
C VAL A 28 7.39 -2.09 2.77
N ASN A 29 7.49 -0.76 2.78
CA ASN A 29 8.07 0.04 1.69
C ASN A 29 7.50 -0.28 0.31
N VAL A 30 6.18 -0.16 0.21
CA VAL A 30 5.46 -0.32 -1.06
C VAL A 30 4.79 0.97 -1.46
N GLN A 31 4.79 1.28 -2.75
CA GLN A 31 4.00 2.37 -3.30
C GLN A 31 2.60 1.89 -3.59
N LEU A 32 1.57 2.60 -3.11
CA LEU A 32 0.19 2.30 -3.47
C LEU A 32 -0.10 2.86 -4.86
N ALA A 33 -0.14 2.00 -5.88
CA ALA A 33 -0.16 2.40 -7.28
C ALA A 33 -1.58 2.59 -7.83
N GLU A 34 -2.45 1.61 -7.61
CA GLU A 34 -3.79 1.58 -8.20
C GLU A 34 -4.81 0.91 -7.27
N ILE A 35 -6.08 1.23 -7.47
CA ILE A 35 -7.21 0.52 -6.85
C ILE A 35 -7.99 -0.15 -7.97
N GLN A 36 -8.16 -1.46 -7.87
CA GLN A 36 -8.83 -2.27 -8.86
C GLN A 36 -10.10 -2.86 -8.25
N LYS A 37 -11.19 -2.89 -9.01
CA LYS A 37 -12.43 -3.57 -8.61
C LYS A 37 -12.60 -4.79 -9.49
N ASP A 38 -12.78 -5.94 -8.88
CA ASP A 38 -13.21 -7.16 -9.57
C ASP A 38 -14.70 -7.03 -9.86
N GLU A 39 -15.07 -6.99 -11.14
CA GLU A 39 -16.44 -6.84 -11.59
C GLU A 39 -17.30 -8.08 -11.33
N MET A 40 -16.70 -9.27 -11.27
CA MET A 40 -17.42 -10.53 -11.04
C MET A 40 -17.71 -10.77 -9.56
N ARG A 41 -16.76 -10.44 -8.68
CA ARG A 41 -16.87 -10.70 -7.23
C ARG A 41 -17.20 -9.45 -6.41
N GLY A 42 -17.18 -8.27 -7.02
CA GLY A 42 -17.33 -6.99 -6.31
C GLY A 42 -16.19 -6.67 -5.34
N GLU A 43 -15.10 -7.45 -5.36
CA GLU A 43 -13.99 -7.31 -4.44
C GLU A 43 -13.07 -6.17 -4.87
N ILE A 44 -12.63 -5.35 -3.92
CA ILE A 44 -11.72 -4.23 -4.18
C ILE A 44 -10.32 -4.66 -3.78
N PHE A 45 -9.36 -4.44 -4.68
CA PHE A 45 -7.95 -4.70 -4.48
C PHE A 45 -7.15 -3.42 -4.53
N VAL A 46 -6.10 -3.38 -3.73
CA VAL A 46 -5.03 -2.39 -3.81
C VAL A 46 -3.86 -3.03 -4.53
N SER A 47 -3.39 -2.41 -5.61
CA SER A 47 -2.16 -2.79 -6.31
C SER A 47 -1.01 -1.95 -5.78
N CYS A 48 0.04 -2.60 -5.33
CA CYS A 48 1.23 -1.97 -4.78
C CYS A 48 2.48 -2.34 -5.59
N ILE A 49 3.44 -1.42 -5.68
CA ILE A 49 4.75 -1.67 -6.29
C ILE A 49 5.78 -1.80 -5.17
N SER A 50 6.49 -2.92 -5.12
CA SER A 50 7.58 -3.11 -4.17
C SER A 50 8.79 -2.26 -4.54
N HIS A 51 9.34 -1.53 -3.57
CA HIS A 51 10.56 -0.76 -3.77
C HIS A 51 11.74 -1.68 -4.15
N GLY A 52 12.52 -1.29 -5.17
CA GLY A 52 13.73 -1.98 -5.61
C GLY A 52 13.54 -3.20 -6.52
N LYS A 53 12.36 -3.82 -6.58
CA LYS A 53 12.10 -4.98 -7.46
C LYS A 53 11.09 -4.74 -8.58
N GLY A 54 10.30 -3.66 -8.52
CA GLY A 54 9.28 -3.33 -9.53
C GLY A 54 8.08 -4.30 -9.60
N ASN A 55 8.08 -5.37 -8.79
CA ASN A 55 7.00 -6.34 -8.76
C ASN A 55 5.71 -5.70 -8.22
N ARG A 56 4.59 -6.04 -8.86
CA ARG A 56 3.25 -5.63 -8.43
C ARG A 56 2.64 -6.67 -7.49
N LEU A 57 2.14 -6.21 -6.36
CA LEU A 57 1.42 -7.00 -5.36
C LEU A 57 -0.05 -6.57 -5.38
N LYS A 58 -0.98 -7.51 -5.50
CA LYS A 58 -2.42 -7.24 -5.36
C LYS A 58 -2.89 -7.72 -3.99
N ILE A 59 -3.47 -6.83 -3.21
CA ILE A 59 -3.90 -7.10 -1.84
C ILE A 59 -5.39 -6.77 -1.73
N PRO A 60 -6.25 -7.69 -1.26
CA PRO A 60 -7.64 -7.39 -1.00
C PRO A 60 -7.78 -6.24 0.00
N LEU A 61 -8.57 -5.20 -0.32
CA LEU A 61 -8.80 -4.06 0.57
C LEU A 61 -9.28 -4.51 1.95
N ARG A 62 -10.14 -5.54 1.99
CA ARG A 62 -10.68 -6.13 3.22
C ARG A 62 -9.63 -6.78 4.12
N SER A 63 -8.47 -7.15 3.58
CA SER A 63 -7.37 -7.77 4.33
C SER A 63 -6.47 -6.74 5.02
N ILE A 64 -6.56 -5.46 4.63
CA ILE A 64 -5.74 -4.39 5.19
C ILE A 64 -6.41 -3.87 6.47
N ALA A 65 -5.63 -3.80 7.55
CA ALA A 65 -6.08 -3.24 8.82
C ALA A 65 -5.90 -1.72 8.84
N TRP A 66 -4.70 -1.24 8.47
CA TRP A 66 -4.34 0.18 8.36
C TRP A 66 -3.05 0.34 7.54
N ALA A 67 -2.72 1.58 7.18
CA ALA A 67 -1.48 1.90 6.47
C ALA A 67 -0.75 3.04 7.16
N LYS A 68 0.58 2.92 7.27
CA LYS A 68 1.46 3.99 7.73
C LYS A 68 2.13 4.64 6.52
N PRO A 69 1.85 5.92 6.19
CA PRO A 69 2.67 6.67 5.23
C PRO A 69 4.13 6.65 5.67
N ILE A 70 5.02 6.41 4.72
CA ILE A 70 6.46 6.57 4.94
C ILE A 70 6.74 8.05 4.73
N ASP A 71 7.12 8.72 5.82
CA ASP A 71 7.58 10.09 5.75
C ASP A 71 8.98 10.09 5.11
N LEU A 72 9.10 10.67 3.93
CA LEU A 72 10.34 10.69 3.16
C LEU A 72 11.39 11.66 3.75
N TYR A 73 11.08 12.33 4.86
CA TYR A 73 12.03 13.19 5.58
C TYR A 73 13.27 12.43 6.09
N ILE A 74 13.29 11.09 6.03
CA ILE A 74 14.42 10.25 6.44
C ILE A 74 14.80 9.25 5.32
N ILE A 75 14.92 9.70 4.06
CA ILE A 75 15.76 9.00 3.06
C ILE A 75 16.45 10.03 2.15
N GLU A 76 17.17 10.98 2.74
CA GLU A 76 18.35 11.55 2.08
C GLU A 76 19.57 10.83 2.65
N THR A 77 20.07 9.82 1.94
CA THR A 77 21.48 9.38 1.92
C THR A 77 21.58 8.02 1.22
N ARG A 78 21.47 8.00 -0.12
CA ARG A 78 22.34 7.17 -0.98
C ARG A 78 22.42 7.79 -2.37
N THR A 79 22.91 9.02 -2.43
CA THR A 79 23.54 9.54 -3.64
C THR A 79 25.01 9.72 -3.31
N LYS A 80 25.84 8.77 -3.78
CA LYS A 80 27.25 8.88 -4.18
C LYS A 80 27.89 7.50 -4.13
N ASN A 81 28.04 6.89 -5.30
CA ASN A 81 29.30 6.38 -5.81
C ASN A 81 29.25 6.44 -7.33
#